data_AF-A0A2W6TYA8-F1
#
_entry.id   AF-A0A2W6TYA8-F1
#
_cell.length_a   1.000
_cell.length_b   1.000
_cell.length_c   1.000
_cell.angle_alpha   90.00
_cell.angle_beta   90.00
_cell.angle_gamma   90.00
#
_symmetry.space_group_name_H-M   'P 1'
#
loop_
_entity.id
_entity.type
_entity.pdbx_description
1 polymer ?
#
loop_
_entity_poly.entity_id
_entity_poly.type
_entity_poly.pdbx_seq_one_letter_code
_entity_poly.pdbx_strand_id
1 'polypeptide(L)'
;MTPMLDPDLASPLDGQNVLISFTLNRYIIDHLSRAMRHFDLDMESVLVWSLLAQLNVAHLITPGSCPDSVLDENGRLLKDGQEMRPLRLRDLSQISLLPRETVRRKLVKLEARGLVCRSGEGWTMERLQVDDKVRLFIQEQAQRAEAISKELSRILRCDGQPHS
;
A
#
# COMPACT_ATOMS: atom_id res chain seq x y z
N MET A 1 1.48 -25.93 -34.62
CA MET A 1 2.80 -25.62 -34.03
C MET A 1 2.54 -25.20 -32.60
N THR A 2 2.58 -26.15 -31.67
CA THR A 2 2.37 -25.90 -30.24
C THR A 2 3.62 -25.22 -29.71
N PRO A 3 3.54 -24.06 -29.04
CA PRO A 3 4.73 -23.47 -28.44
C PRO A 3 5.24 -24.46 -27.38
N MET A 4 6.47 -24.95 -27.61
CA MET A 4 7.22 -25.71 -26.62
C MET A 4 7.42 -24.76 -25.44
N LEU A 5 6.71 -25.01 -24.32
CA LEU A 5 7.01 -24.33 -23.07
C LEU A 5 8.50 -24.56 -22.79
N ASP A 6 9.20 -23.47 -22.47
CA ASP A 6 10.60 -23.50 -22.09
C ASP A 6 10.80 -24.55 -20.98
N PRO A 7 11.65 -25.58 -21.16
CA PRO A 7 11.88 -26.62 -20.16
C PRO A 7 12.43 -26.07 -18.83
N ASP A 8 12.91 -24.82 -18.81
CA ASP A 8 13.37 -24.13 -17.59
C ASP A 8 12.21 -23.66 -16.68
N LEU A 9 10.98 -23.54 -17.21
CA LEU A 9 9.77 -23.29 -16.42
C LEU A 9 9.30 -24.53 -15.63
N ALA A 10 9.91 -25.70 -15.87
CA ALA A 10 9.61 -26.96 -15.21
C ALA A 10 10.62 -27.32 -14.10
N SER A 11 11.45 -26.36 -13.65
CA SER A 11 12.17 -26.54 -12.38
C SER A 11 11.14 -26.66 -11.24
N PRO A 12 11.24 -27.64 -10.33
CA PRO A 12 10.44 -27.63 -9.12
C PRO A 12 10.66 -26.29 -8.44
N LEU A 13 9.60 -25.49 -8.27
CA LEU A 13 9.71 -24.27 -7.48
C LEU A 13 10.34 -24.65 -6.15
N ASP A 14 11.51 -24.08 -5.83
CA ASP A 14 12.17 -24.32 -4.54
C ASP A 14 11.13 -24.13 -3.45
N GLY A 15 10.96 -25.13 -2.57
CA GLY A 15 9.87 -25.11 -1.57
C GLY A 15 9.84 -23.82 -0.74
N GLN A 16 11.01 -23.21 -0.54
CA GLN A 16 11.18 -21.89 0.04
C GLN A 16 10.50 -20.77 -0.77
N ASN A 17 10.70 -20.71 -2.09
CA ASN A 17 10.09 -19.71 -2.98
C ASN A 17 8.55 -19.80 -2.99
N VAL A 18 8.01 -21.03 -2.93
CA VAL A 18 6.56 -21.25 -2.80
C VAL A 18 6.05 -20.70 -1.47
N LEU A 19 6.74 -21.00 -0.36
CA LEU A 19 6.36 -20.54 0.98
C LEU A 19 6.45 -19.01 1.10
N ILE A 20 7.49 -18.39 0.55
CA ILE A 20 7.62 -16.93 0.50
C ILE A 20 6.45 -16.32 -0.26
N SER A 21 6.19 -16.81 -1.48
CA SER A 21 5.13 -16.30 -2.34
C SER A 21 3.75 -16.44 -1.70
N PHE A 22 3.46 -17.61 -1.13
CA PHE A 22 2.22 -17.86 -0.40
C PHE A 22 2.06 -16.91 0.80
N THR A 23 3.12 -16.75 1.60
CA THR A 23 3.11 -15.93 2.80
C THR A 23 2.84 -14.46 2.47
N LEU A 24 3.55 -13.92 1.47
CA LEU A 24 3.35 -12.56 0.98
C LEU A 24 1.94 -12.35 0.41
N ASN A 25 1.49 -13.23 -0.49
CA ASN A 25 0.17 -13.12 -1.10
C ASN A 25 -0.96 -13.17 -0.07
N ARG A 26 -0.86 -14.08 0.91
CA ARG A 26 -1.82 -14.18 2.01
C ARG A 26 -1.92 -12.86 2.78
N TYR A 27 -0.79 -12.24 3.10
CA TYR A 27 -0.78 -10.97 3.82
C TYR A 27 -1.36 -9.82 2.99
N ILE A 28 -0.99 -9.71 1.71
CA ILE A 28 -1.54 -8.68 0.81
C ILE A 28 -3.07 -8.83 0.73
N ILE A 29 -3.56 -10.05 0.53
CA ILE A 29 -5.01 -10.31 0.45
C ILE A 29 -5.71 -10.02 1.78
N ASP A 30 -5.16 -10.44 2.92
CA ASP A 30 -5.72 -10.14 4.25
C ASP A 30 -5.75 -8.62 4.50
N HIS A 31 -4.66 -7.92 4.19
CA HIS A 31 -4.56 -6.47 4.32
C HIS A 31 -5.63 -5.74 3.50
N LEU A 32 -5.74 -6.05 2.20
CA LEU A 32 -6.73 -5.43 1.31
C LEU A 32 -8.16 -5.76 1.76
N SER A 33 -8.42 -7.02 2.13
CA SER A 33 -9.74 -7.45 2.60
C SER A 33 -10.16 -6.73 3.89
N ARG A 34 -9.20 -6.49 4.80
CA ARG A 34 -9.45 -5.72 6.03
C ARG A 34 -9.70 -4.26 5.73
N ALA A 35 -8.90 -3.64 4.86
CA ALA A 35 -9.12 -2.25 4.45
C ALA A 35 -10.51 -2.07 3.85
N MET A 36 -10.92 -2.98 2.95
CA MET A 36 -12.26 -2.96 2.35
C MET A 36 -13.37 -3.03 3.41
N ARG A 37 -13.25 -3.92 4.40
CA ARG A 37 -14.26 -4.08 5.47
C ARG A 37 -14.26 -2.93 6.46
N HIS A 38 -13.07 -2.48 6.88
CA HIS A 38 -12.91 -1.45 7.91
C HIS A 38 -13.39 -0.07 7.45
N PHE A 39 -13.17 0.24 6.17
CA PHE A 39 -13.55 1.52 5.58
C PHE A 39 -14.81 1.46 4.71
N ASP A 40 -15.47 0.30 4.60
CA ASP A 40 -16.62 0.07 3.72
C ASP A 40 -16.33 0.49 2.26
N LEU A 41 -15.20 -0.01 1.74
CA LEU A 41 -14.70 0.32 0.41
C LEU A 41 -14.67 -0.93 -0.48
N ASP A 42 -14.95 -0.72 -1.77
CA ASP A 42 -14.62 -1.72 -2.78
C ASP A 42 -13.12 -1.70 -3.12
N MET A 43 -12.63 -2.75 -3.78
CA MET A 43 -11.21 -2.93 -4.08
C MET A 43 -10.62 -1.76 -4.90
N GLU A 44 -11.37 -1.24 -5.86
CA GLU A 44 -10.93 -0.10 -6.69
C GLU A 44 -10.80 1.18 -5.84
N SER A 45 -11.73 1.41 -4.91
CA SER A 45 -11.65 2.51 -3.95
C SER A 45 -10.45 2.38 -3.02
N VAL A 46 -10.16 1.18 -2.50
CA VAL A 46 -8.97 0.94 -1.68
C VAL A 46 -7.70 1.21 -2.47
N LEU A 47 -7.60 0.71 -3.71
CA LEU A 47 -6.44 0.95 -4.58
C LEU A 47 -6.21 2.44 -4.83
N VAL A 48 -7.25 3.18 -5.23
CA VAL A 48 -7.16 4.62 -5.49
C VAL A 48 -6.75 5.39 -4.23
N TRP A 49 -7.32 5.03 -3.08
CA TRP A 49 -7.02 5.66 -1.80
C TRP A 49 -5.58 5.40 -1.35
N SER A 50 -5.10 4.16 -1.45
CA SER A 50 -3.72 3.79 -1.12
C SER A 50 -2.70 4.48 -2.03
N LEU A 51 -2.98 4.59 -3.34
CA LEU A 51 -2.13 5.32 -4.27
C LEU A 51 -2.03 6.80 -3.92
N LEU A 52 -3.15 7.43 -3.55
CA LEU A 52 -3.15 8.82 -3.08
C LEU A 52 -2.31 8.97 -1.82
N ALA A 53 -2.55 8.13 -0.81
CA ALA A 53 -1.84 8.15 0.46
C ALA A 53 -0.32 8.09 0.27
N GLN A 54 0.15 7.18 -0.59
CA GLN A 54 1.58 7.02 -0.87
C GLN A 54 2.15 8.20 -1.67
N LEU A 55 1.51 8.57 -2.78
CA LEU A 55 2.08 9.51 -3.74
C LEU A 55 1.95 10.98 -3.31
N ASN A 56 0.98 11.30 -2.44
CA ASN A 56 0.86 12.64 -1.86
C ASN A 56 2.07 13.00 -1.00
N VAL A 57 2.70 12.03 -0.33
CA VAL A 57 3.80 12.24 0.62
C VAL A 57 5.14 11.69 0.14
N ALA A 58 5.20 10.93 -0.96
CA ALA A 58 6.42 10.31 -1.45
C ALA A 58 7.60 11.28 -1.61
N HIS A 59 7.32 12.53 -1.99
CA HIS A 59 8.32 13.58 -2.15
C HIS A 59 8.88 14.14 -0.82
N LEU A 60 8.24 13.83 0.30
CA LEU A 60 8.65 14.23 1.64
C LEU A 60 9.56 13.20 2.31
N ILE A 61 9.54 11.94 1.83
CA ILE A 61 10.33 10.85 2.36
C ILE A 61 11.57 10.69 1.49
N THR A 62 12.70 11.24 1.93
CA THR A 62 13.98 11.08 1.22
C THR A 62 14.50 9.65 1.43
N PRO A 63 14.95 8.95 0.38
CA PRO A 63 15.59 7.65 0.55
C PRO A 63 16.79 7.76 1.51
N GLY A 64 16.78 6.96 2.59
CA GLY A 64 17.84 6.94 3.59
C GLY A 64 17.72 7.97 4.72
N SER A 65 16.72 8.86 4.71
CA SER A 65 16.43 9.71 5.88
C SER A 65 15.67 8.94 6.96
N CYS A 66 15.90 9.30 8.23
CA CYS A 66 15.10 8.78 9.34
C CYS A 66 13.65 9.27 9.19
N PRO A 67 12.61 8.41 9.27
CA PRO A 67 11.20 8.83 9.14
C PRO A 67 10.81 9.97 10.09
N ASP A 68 11.45 10.02 11.26
CA ASP A 68 11.28 11.05 12.29
C ASP A 68 11.76 12.44 11.84
N SER A 69 12.46 12.57 10.70
CA SER A 69 12.83 13.87 10.15
C SER A 69 11.71 14.54 9.34
N VAL A 70 10.59 13.84 9.13
CA VAL A 70 9.43 14.32 8.36
C VAL A 70 8.25 14.68 9.25
N LEU A 71 8.08 14.02 10.40
CA LEU A 71 6.98 14.22 11.34
C LEU A 71 7.44 14.73 12.71
N ASP A 72 6.67 15.62 13.32
CA ASP A 72 6.91 16.13 14.66
C ASP A 72 6.48 15.09 15.72
N GLU A 73 6.72 15.40 16.99
CA GLU A 73 6.35 14.54 18.12
C GLU A 73 4.83 14.24 18.21
N ASN A 74 4.00 15.02 17.51
CA ASN A 74 2.55 14.85 17.41
C ASN A 74 2.11 14.17 16.10
N GLY A 75 3.05 13.75 15.26
CA GLY A 75 2.78 13.13 13.96
C GLY A 75 2.32 14.12 12.88
N ARG A 76 2.59 15.42 13.05
CA ARG A 76 2.35 16.47 12.03
C ARG A 76 3.61 16.69 11.21
N LEU A 77 3.49 17.19 9.98
CA LEU A 77 4.68 17.47 9.17
C LEU A 77 5.58 18.53 9.85
N LEU A 78 6.88 18.24 10.01
CA LEU A 78 7.86 19.03 10.79
C LEU A 78 8.12 20.45 10.29
N LYS A 79 7.75 20.77 9.04
CA LYS A 79 8.10 22.04 8.41
C LYS A 79 6.89 22.74 7.83
N ASP A 80 6.71 24.01 8.22
CA ASP A 80 5.84 24.95 7.51
C ASP A 80 6.19 24.95 6.01
N GLY A 81 5.19 24.69 5.17
CA GLY A 81 5.36 24.61 3.71
C GLY A 81 5.63 23.22 3.13
N GLN A 82 5.79 22.16 3.94
CA GLN A 82 5.69 20.79 3.44
C GLN A 82 4.23 20.39 3.28
N GLU A 83 3.69 20.57 2.07
CA GLU A 83 2.32 20.21 1.74
C GLU A 83 2.25 18.85 1.03
N MET A 84 1.16 18.11 1.28
CA MET A 84 0.82 16.97 0.43
C MET A 84 0.72 17.43 -1.02
N ARG A 85 1.45 16.76 -1.92
CA ARG A 85 1.41 17.08 -3.35
C ARG A 85 0.09 16.54 -3.94
N PRO A 86 -0.82 17.39 -4.45
CA PRO A 86 -2.05 16.90 -5.05
C PRO A 86 -1.78 16.06 -6.29
N LEU A 87 -2.51 14.96 -6.45
CA LEU A 87 -2.44 14.12 -7.64
C LEU A 87 -3.59 14.43 -8.59
N ARG A 88 -3.28 14.58 -9.88
CA ARG A 88 -4.31 14.82 -10.90
C ARG A 88 -5.02 13.52 -11.24
N LEU A 89 -6.28 13.65 -11.67
CA LEU A 89 -7.10 12.51 -12.11
C LEU A 89 -6.44 11.70 -13.25
N ARG A 90 -5.69 12.39 -14.14
CA ARG A 90 -4.95 11.74 -15.23
C ARG A 90 -3.90 10.77 -14.69
N ASP A 91 -3.11 11.20 -13.72
CA ASP A 91 -2.00 10.43 -13.18
C ASP A 91 -2.54 9.22 -12.39
N LEU A 92 -3.60 9.43 -11.61
CA LEU A 92 -4.27 8.34 -10.89
C LEU A 92 -4.82 7.28 -11.85
N SER A 93 -5.43 7.66 -12.96
CA SER A 93 -5.92 6.72 -13.97
C SER A 93 -4.78 5.95 -14.63
N GLN A 94 -3.66 6.62 -14.94
CA GLN A 94 -2.50 5.98 -15.55
C GLN A 94 -1.82 4.98 -14.60
N ILE A 95 -1.66 5.32 -13.32
CA ILE A 95 -0.95 4.47 -12.35
C ILE A 95 -1.83 3.32 -11.85
N SER A 96 -3.11 3.58 -11.60
CA SER A 96 -4.05 2.54 -11.15
C SER A 96 -4.46 1.57 -12.27
N LEU A 97 -4.19 1.93 -13.54
CA LEU A 97 -4.68 1.22 -14.72
C LEU A 97 -6.21 1.11 -14.78
N LEU A 98 -6.93 1.97 -14.05
CA LEU A 98 -8.39 2.05 -14.07
C LEU A 98 -8.85 3.13 -15.06
N PRO A 99 -10.02 2.95 -15.71
CA PRO A 99 -10.60 3.98 -16.56
C PRO A 99 -10.78 5.31 -15.81
N ARG A 100 -10.53 6.43 -16.48
CA ARG A 100 -10.62 7.78 -15.90
C ARG A 100 -11.96 8.04 -15.21
N GLU A 101 -13.05 7.59 -15.81
CA GLU A 101 -14.40 7.75 -15.25
C GLU A 101 -14.61 6.90 -13.98
N THR A 102 -14.03 5.69 -13.94
CA THR A 102 -14.01 4.85 -12.74
C THR A 102 -13.29 5.57 -11.60
N VAL A 103 -12.07 6.05 -11.84
CA VAL A 103 -11.29 6.78 -10.82
C VAL A 103 -12.04 8.02 -10.33
N ARG A 104 -12.61 8.82 -11.24
CA ARG A 104 -13.40 10.00 -10.89
C ARG A 104 -14.56 9.65 -9.95
N ARG A 105 -15.32 8.60 -10.28
CA ARG A 105 -16.45 8.13 -9.45
C ARG A 105 -15.97 7.64 -8.08
N LYS A 106 -14.82 6.96 -7.99
CA LYS A 106 -14.26 6.54 -6.69
C LYS A 106 -13.83 7.72 -5.85
N LEU A 107 -13.16 8.72 -6.44
CA LEU A 107 -12.72 9.93 -5.73
C LEU A 107 -13.90 10.68 -5.13
N VAL A 108 -15.00 10.87 -5.88
CA VAL A 108 -16.23 11.48 -5.34
C VAL A 108 -16.80 10.70 -4.15
N LYS A 109 -16.80 9.36 -4.21
CA LYS A 109 -17.24 8.52 -3.08
C LYS A 109 -16.30 8.60 -1.88
N LEU A 110 -14.99 8.67 -2.10
CA LEU A 110 -13.99 8.82 -1.05
C LEU A 110 -14.08 10.21 -0.39
N GLU A 111 -14.34 11.25 -1.17
CA GLU A 111 -14.56 12.62 -0.71
C GLU A 111 -15.81 12.73 0.16
N ALA A 112 -16.92 12.13 -0.28
CA ALA A 112 -18.15 12.06 0.52
C ALA A 112 -17.97 11.32 1.86
N ARG A 113 -16.94 10.49 1.98
CA ARG A 113 -16.55 9.78 3.22
C ARG A 113 -15.48 10.51 4.04
N GLY A 114 -15.01 11.67 3.59
CA GLY A 114 -13.97 12.45 4.28
C GLY A 114 -12.56 11.85 4.20
N LEU A 115 -12.31 10.87 3.32
CA LEU A 115 -11.02 10.20 3.20
C LEU A 115 -10.03 10.97 2.31
N VAL A 116 -10.56 11.75 1.37
CA VAL A 116 -9.79 12.56 0.42
C VAL A 116 -10.48 13.90 0.22
N CYS A 117 -9.75 14.89 -0.23
CA CYS A 117 -10.29 16.20 -0.59
C CYS A 117 -9.67 16.71 -1.90
N ARG A 118 -10.41 17.59 -2.58
CA ARG A 118 -9.88 18.33 -3.71
C ARG A 118 -8.91 19.41 -3.23
N SER A 119 -7.76 19.48 -3.89
CA SER A 119 -6.76 20.52 -3.67
C SER A 119 -6.31 21.06 -5.03
N GLY A 120 -6.80 22.25 -5.40
CA GLY A 120 -6.62 22.83 -6.73
C GLY A 120 -7.18 21.93 -7.83
N GLU A 121 -6.32 21.57 -8.80
CA GLU A 121 -6.66 20.65 -9.90
C GLU A 121 -6.47 19.16 -9.56
N GLY A 122 -6.05 18.85 -8.33
CA GLY A 122 -5.72 17.50 -7.89
C GLY A 122 -6.48 17.06 -6.64
N TRP A 123 -6.06 15.92 -6.13
CA TRP A 123 -6.63 15.26 -4.97
C TRP A 123 -5.55 14.97 -3.94
N THR A 124 -5.90 15.17 -2.67
CA THR A 124 -5.06 14.87 -1.52
C THR A 124 -5.81 14.02 -0.51
N MET A 125 -5.08 13.30 0.34
CA MET A 125 -5.63 12.74 1.57
C MET A 125 -6.18 13.86 2.45
N GLU A 126 -7.28 13.60 3.14
CA GLU A 126 -7.80 14.54 4.12
C GLU A 126 -6.91 14.56 5.37
N ARG A 127 -6.37 15.73 5.73
CA ARG A 127 -5.41 15.87 6.85
C ARG A 127 -6.08 15.75 8.21
N LEU A 128 -7.32 16.21 8.31
CA LEU A 128 -8.06 16.28 9.57
C LEU A 128 -8.71 14.95 9.97
N GLN A 129 -8.72 13.95 9.08
CA GLN A 129 -9.33 12.64 9.31
C GLN A 129 -8.33 11.47 9.34
N VAL A 130 -7.17 11.64 9.99
CA VAL A 130 -6.63 10.49 10.72
C VAL A 130 -7.53 10.28 11.95
N ASP A 131 -8.78 9.91 11.66
CA ASP A 131 -9.77 9.46 12.63
C ASP A 131 -9.16 8.29 13.42
N ASP A 132 -9.63 8.06 14.62
CA ASP A 132 -9.16 6.97 15.48
C ASP A 132 -9.21 5.63 14.73
N LYS A 133 -10.17 5.46 13.80
CA LYS A 133 -10.26 4.31 12.90
C LYS A 133 -9.07 4.11 12.00
N VAL A 134 -8.54 5.18 11.38
CA VAL A 134 -7.36 5.10 10.50
C VAL A 134 -6.13 4.80 11.34
N ARG A 135 -6.00 5.46 12.51
CA ARG A 135 -4.89 5.24 13.44
C ARG A 135 -4.84 3.80 13.95
N LEU A 136 -5.98 3.27 14.42
CA LEU A 136 -6.11 1.89 14.88
C LEU A 136 -5.80 0.91 13.75
N PHE A 137 -6.31 1.17 12.55
CA PHE A 137 -6.00 0.34 11.39
C PHE A 137 -4.49 0.32 11.11
N ILE A 138 -3.82 1.48 11.08
CA ILE A 138 -2.37 1.57 10.86
C ILE A 138 -1.59 0.80 11.95
N GLN A 139 -1.96 0.94 13.22
CA GLN A 139 -1.32 0.23 14.33
C GLN A 139 -1.49 -1.30 14.19
N GLU A 140 -2.70 -1.77 13.90
CA GLU A 140 -2.95 -3.18 13.64
C GLU A 140 -2.17 -3.70 12.42
N GLN A 141 -2.08 -2.89 11.35
CA GLN A 141 -1.32 -3.27 10.16
C GLN A 141 0.19 -3.33 10.45
N ALA A 142 0.74 -2.41 11.25
CA ALA A 142 2.14 -2.42 11.64
C ALA A 142 2.50 -3.70 12.43
N GLN A 143 1.66 -4.10 13.39
CA GLN A 143 1.85 -5.33 14.15
C GLN A 143 1.80 -6.58 13.25
N ARG A 144 0.88 -6.60 12.28
CA ARG A 144 0.78 -7.70 11.30
C ARG A 144 1.99 -7.74 10.36
N ALA A 145 2.45 -6.58 9.90
CA ALA A 145 3.65 -6.46 9.07
C ALA A 145 4.90 -6.98 9.81
N GLU A 146 5.03 -6.69 11.11
CA GLU A 146 6.10 -7.24 11.94
C GLU A 146 6.00 -8.77 12.06
N ALA A 147 4.79 -9.29 12.30
CA ALA A 147 4.57 -10.73 12.41
C ALA A 147 4.96 -11.47 11.13
N ILE A 148 4.57 -10.97 9.96
CA ILE A 148 4.95 -11.58 8.69
C ILE A 148 6.44 -11.42 8.38
N SER A 149 7.06 -10.30 8.74
CA SER A 149 8.51 -10.12 8.61
C SER A 149 9.28 -11.20 9.40
N LYS A 150 8.84 -11.51 10.62
CA LYS A 150 9.41 -12.61 11.44
C LYS A 150 9.16 -14.00 10.83
N GLU A 151 8.04 -14.21 10.15
CA GLU A 151 7.72 -15.46 9.46
C GLU A 151 8.60 -15.63 8.21
N LEU A 152 8.69 -14.61 7.35
CA LEU A 152 9.56 -14.60 6.17
C LEU A 152 11.03 -14.79 6.56
N SER A 153 11.49 -14.13 7.63
CA SER A 153 12.85 -14.30 8.14
C SER A 153 13.14 -15.74 8.57
N ARG A 154 12.14 -16.47 9.09
CA ARG A 154 12.30 -17.89 9.44
C ARG A 154 12.37 -18.76 8.18
N ILE A 155 11.48 -18.55 7.22
CA ILE A 155 11.47 -19.28 5.94
C ILE A 155 12.82 -19.09 5.21
N LEU A 156 13.33 -17.87 5.16
CA LEU A 156 14.61 -17.54 4.53
C LEU A 156 15.82 -18.19 5.21
N ARG A 157 15.76 -18.43 6.52
CA ARG A 157 16.84 -19.06 7.28
C ARG A 157 16.84 -20.59 7.21
N CYS A 158 15.71 -21.22 6.88
CA CYS A 158 15.57 -22.68 6.87
C CYS A 158 16.32 -23.38 5.73
N ASP A 159 16.66 -22.72 4.62
CA ASP A 159 17.49 -23.30 3.53
C ASP A 159 19.00 -23.24 3.83
N GLY A 160 19.41 -22.76 5.01
CA GLY A 160 20.82 -22.68 5.40
C GLY A 160 21.39 -23.95 6.06
N GLN A 161 20.60 -25.00 6.27
CA GLN A 161 21.08 -26.26 6.82
C GLN A 161 21.03 -27.36 5.75
N PRO A 162 22.17 -27.88 5.27
CA PRO A 162 22.17 -29.04 4.41
C PRO A 162 21.57 -30.21 5.21
N HIS A 163 20.46 -30.75 4.72
CA HIS A 163 19.99 -32.06 5.14
C HIS A 163 21.12 -33.05 4.86
N SER A 164 21.66 -33.60 5.96
CA SER A 164 22.77 -34.55 5.98
C SER A 164 22.45 -35.86 5.28
#